data_AF-T1GL30-F1
#
_entry.id   AF-T1GL30-F1
#
_cell.length_a   1.000
_cell.length_b   1.000
_cell.length_c   1.000
_cell.angle_alpha   90.00
_cell.angle_beta   90.00
_cell.angle_gamma   90.00
#
_symmetry.space_group_name_H-M   'P 1'
#
loop_
_entity.id
_entity.type
_entity.pdbx_description
1 polymer ?
#
loop_
_entity_poly.entity_id
_entity_poly.type
_entity_poly.pdbx_seq_one_letter_code
_entity_poly.pdbx_strand_id
1 'polypeptide(L)'
;MIKKANEIGIKIILDFVPNHTSDEHEWFIKSENREKGYEDLFMWDDGKVDPSNPNNRLPPSNWISVFRGSAWTWSSKRKQFYYHAFLDKQPDLNYRSPTTVQLMKNALKFWLDRGVAGFRVDSVPNLFEVAPRNGVYPDEPINLSQPDEDNYDHLLHVYVTDQPETIDMVYQWREVLTQHEQAHGGDERILMIETYSVPAYSNQMYGNKTTEGAQIPFNFNLITKVHQDTNAQGVVDAIDAWMQAMPSGKTANKGRLEIMIKKEHQQGME
;
A
#
# COMPACT_ATOMS: atom_id res chain seq x y z
N MET A 1 -3.29 -27.22 4.98
CA MET A 1 -4.37 -26.21 4.98
C MET A 1 -5.04 -26.09 3.61
N ILE A 2 -4.35 -25.57 2.58
CA ILE A 2 -4.91 -25.34 1.23
C ILE A 2 -5.66 -26.55 0.66
N LYS A 3 -5.02 -27.74 0.64
CA LYS A 3 -5.67 -28.97 0.17
C LYS A 3 -7.01 -29.23 0.88
N LYS A 4 -7.06 -29.09 2.21
CA LYS A 4 -8.27 -29.38 2.99
C LYS A 4 -9.38 -28.37 2.74
N ALA A 5 -9.03 -27.09 2.56
CA ALA A 5 -9.99 -26.06 2.18
C ALA A 5 -10.60 -26.35 0.80
N ASN A 6 -9.77 -26.75 -0.18
CA ASN A 6 -10.22 -27.11 -1.52
C ASN A 6 -11.18 -28.32 -1.51
N GLU A 7 -10.94 -29.33 -0.65
CA GLU A 7 -11.84 -30.50 -0.50
C GLU A 7 -13.26 -30.13 -0.05
N ILE A 8 -13.44 -28.99 0.61
CA ILE A 8 -14.73 -28.50 1.11
C ILE A 8 -15.23 -27.26 0.36
N GLY A 9 -14.65 -26.95 -0.81
CA GLY A 9 -15.06 -25.84 -1.66
C GLY A 9 -14.65 -24.44 -1.17
N ILE A 10 -13.74 -24.33 -0.20
CA ILE A 10 -13.22 -23.05 0.30
C ILE A 10 -11.94 -22.69 -0.46
N LYS A 11 -11.85 -21.43 -0.91
CA LYS A 11 -10.65 -20.86 -1.52
C LYS A 11 -9.85 -20.06 -0.49
N ILE A 12 -8.53 -20.23 -0.51
CA ILE A 12 -7.61 -19.49 0.36
C ILE A 12 -6.92 -18.42 -0.45
N ILE A 13 -7.15 -17.16 -0.10
CA ILE A 13 -6.35 -16.03 -0.55
C ILE A 13 -5.34 -15.67 0.54
N LEU A 14 -4.19 -15.11 0.16
CA LEU A 14 -3.22 -14.57 1.10
C LEU A 14 -3.30 -13.06 1.16
N ASP A 15 -3.05 -12.50 2.34
CA ASP A 15 -2.73 -11.08 2.46
C ASP A 15 -1.26 -10.88 2.10
N PHE A 16 -0.97 -9.86 1.29
CA PHE A 16 0.33 -9.59 0.71
C PHE A 16 0.61 -8.09 0.84
N VAL A 17 1.58 -7.74 1.68
CA VAL A 17 2.04 -6.36 1.85
C VAL A 17 3.37 -6.22 1.13
N PRO A 18 3.43 -5.61 -0.06
CA PRO A 18 4.64 -5.62 -0.86
C PRO A 18 5.39 -4.29 -0.76
N ASN A 19 4.85 -3.31 -0.03
CA ASN A 19 5.43 -1.97 0.15
C ASN A 19 6.75 -2.00 0.92
N HIS A 20 6.79 -2.74 2.03
CA HIS A 20 7.89 -2.73 2.99
C HIS A 20 8.22 -4.13 3.49
N THR A 21 9.41 -4.26 4.09
CA THR A 21 9.77 -5.44 4.88
C THR A 21 10.00 -5.01 6.34
N SER A 22 10.26 -5.97 7.24
CA SER A 22 10.85 -5.63 8.53
C SER A 22 12.29 -5.12 8.34
N ASP A 23 12.77 -4.25 9.22
CA ASP A 23 14.19 -3.89 9.36
C ASP A 23 15.07 -5.07 9.81
N GLU A 24 14.47 -6.14 10.35
CA GLU A 24 15.15 -7.41 10.65
C GLU A 24 15.22 -8.35 9.42
N HIS A 25 14.57 -7.99 8.31
CA HIS A 25 14.60 -8.82 7.10
C HIS A 25 16.00 -8.83 6.50
N GLU A 26 16.42 -10.00 5.99
CA GLU A 26 17.76 -10.19 5.41
C GLU A 26 18.06 -9.14 4.32
N TRP A 27 17.06 -8.76 3.52
CA TRP A 27 17.23 -7.73 2.50
C TRP A 27 17.60 -6.37 3.08
N PHE A 28 16.97 -5.94 4.17
CA PHE A 28 17.28 -4.65 4.78
C PHE A 28 18.67 -4.68 5.41
N ILE A 29 19.00 -5.74 6.16
CA ILE A 29 20.32 -5.92 6.76
C ILE A 29 21.42 -5.87 5.69
N LYS A 30 21.23 -6.58 4.57
CA LYS A 30 22.17 -6.58 3.44
C LYS A 30 22.23 -5.22 2.75
N SER A 31 21.09 -4.56 2.56
CA SER A 31 21.03 -3.22 1.99
C SER A 31 21.75 -2.21 2.86
N GLU A 32 21.49 -2.17 4.17
CA GLU A 32 22.15 -1.28 5.13
C GLU A 32 23.68 -1.47 5.14
N ASN A 33 24.13 -2.72 4.96
CA ASN A 33 25.55 -3.07 4.82
C ASN A 33 26.18 -2.75 3.46
N ARG A 34 25.39 -2.30 2.48
CA ARG A 34 25.80 -2.13 1.08
C ARG A 34 26.34 -3.44 0.47
N GLU A 35 25.71 -4.56 0.80
CA GLU A 35 26.04 -5.83 0.15
C GLU A 35 25.61 -5.79 -1.31
N LYS A 36 26.51 -6.23 -2.20
CA LYS A 36 26.33 -6.17 -3.65
C LYS A 36 25.01 -6.79 -4.08
N GLY A 37 24.19 -6.01 -4.77
CA GLY A 37 22.88 -6.41 -5.28
C GLY A 37 21.69 -6.11 -4.35
N TYR A 38 21.96 -5.66 -3.12
CA TYR A 38 20.93 -5.23 -2.15
C TYR A 38 20.95 -3.72 -1.89
N GLU A 39 22.00 -3.02 -2.33
CA GLU A 39 22.27 -1.60 -2.08
C GLU A 39 21.06 -0.68 -2.35
N ASP A 40 20.33 -0.93 -3.43
CA ASP A 40 19.22 -0.08 -3.91
C ASP A 40 17.82 -0.70 -3.72
N LEU A 41 17.71 -1.76 -2.90
CA LEU A 41 16.42 -2.42 -2.64
C LEU A 41 15.47 -1.57 -1.78
N PHE A 42 16.01 -0.66 -0.98
CA PHE A 42 15.26 0.28 -0.16
C PHE A 42 15.62 1.70 -0.57
N MET A 43 14.79 2.66 -0.21
CA MET A 43 15.09 4.06 -0.46
C MET A 43 16.12 4.56 0.56
N TRP A 44 17.24 5.06 0.07
CA TRP A 44 18.32 5.61 0.88
C TRP A 44 18.71 7.00 0.36
N ASP A 45 18.97 7.93 1.28
CA ASP A 45 19.37 9.29 0.93
C ASP A 45 20.34 9.88 1.96
N ASP A 46 21.27 10.72 1.53
CA ASP A 46 22.28 11.34 2.42
C ASP A 46 21.67 12.39 3.36
N GLY A 47 20.46 12.88 3.06
CA GLY A 47 19.82 13.99 3.73
C GLY A 47 20.39 15.34 3.32
N LYS A 48 19.79 16.41 3.86
CA LYS A 48 20.23 17.79 3.65
C LYS A 48 21.32 18.13 4.66
N VAL A 49 22.32 18.93 4.27
CA VAL A 49 23.28 19.49 5.24
C VAL A 49 22.55 20.53 6.09
N ASP A 50 22.66 20.43 7.41
CA ASP A 50 22.11 21.42 8.33
C ASP A 50 22.86 22.76 8.16
N PRO A 51 22.17 23.86 7.79
CA PRO A 51 22.81 25.16 7.61
C PRO A 51 23.46 25.72 8.87
N SER A 52 22.99 25.31 10.05
CA SER A 52 23.51 25.74 11.36
C SER A 52 24.69 24.90 11.84
N ASN A 53 24.82 23.67 11.36
CA ASN A 53 25.89 22.74 11.71
C ASN A 53 26.20 21.79 10.55
N PRO A 54 27.25 22.03 9.74
CA PRO A 54 27.58 21.19 8.58
C PRO A 54 27.88 19.71 8.90
N ASN A 55 28.16 19.38 10.17
CA ASN A 55 28.37 18.01 10.63
C ASN A 55 27.06 17.27 10.94
N ASN A 56 25.93 17.98 10.96
CA ASN A 56 24.61 17.42 11.13
C ASN A 56 23.94 17.18 9.76
N ARG A 57 23.00 16.24 9.73
CA ARG A 57 22.17 15.94 8.56
C ARG A 57 20.70 16.08 8.95
N LEU A 58 19.93 16.71 8.08
CA LEU A 58 18.48 16.84 8.19
C LEU A 58 17.83 15.84 7.22
N PRO A 59 16.58 15.39 7.50
CA PRO A 59 15.84 14.54 6.58
C PRO A 59 15.81 15.06 5.13
N PRO A 60 15.77 14.15 4.13
CA PRO A 60 15.73 14.52 2.71
C PRO A 60 14.51 15.36 2.32
N SER A 61 13.39 15.20 3.03
CA SER A 61 12.17 15.99 2.84
C SER A 61 11.38 16.11 4.14
N ASN A 62 10.33 16.94 4.13
CA ASN A 62 9.38 17.08 5.22
C ASN A 62 8.37 15.92 5.33
N TRP A 63 8.53 14.82 4.59
CA TRP A 63 7.54 13.74 4.54
C TRP A 63 7.28 13.15 5.94
N ILE A 64 5.99 12.95 6.24
CA ILE A 64 5.51 12.46 7.54
C ILE A 64 5.03 11.01 7.39
N SER A 65 5.39 10.17 8.35
CA SER A 65 4.91 8.79 8.46
C SER A 65 3.41 8.78 8.75
N VAL A 66 2.70 7.79 8.20
CA VAL A 66 1.29 7.49 8.53
C VAL A 66 1.07 7.39 10.05
N PHE A 67 2.10 6.96 10.80
CA PHE A 67 2.05 6.85 12.26
C PHE A 67 2.70 8.01 13.01
N ARG A 68 2.75 9.19 12.37
CA ARG A 68 3.28 10.46 12.88
C ARG A 68 4.80 10.56 12.91
N GLY A 69 5.30 11.79 12.88
CA GLY A 69 6.72 12.10 12.84
C GLY A 69 7.37 11.87 11.47
N SER A 70 8.67 12.10 11.35
CA SER A 70 9.37 11.98 10.07
C SER A 70 9.27 10.57 9.47
N ALA A 71 9.02 10.50 8.17
CA ALA A 71 9.09 9.26 7.38
C ALA A 71 10.53 8.85 7.03
N TRP A 72 11.53 9.54 7.57
CA TRP A 72 12.94 9.30 7.31
C TRP A 72 13.69 8.99 8.61
N THR A 73 14.29 7.80 8.67
CA THR A 73 15.08 7.38 9.84
C THR A 73 16.56 7.28 9.48
N TRP A 74 17.43 7.87 10.30
CA TRP A 74 18.89 7.83 10.10
C TRP A 74 19.48 6.47 10.47
N SER A 75 20.09 5.78 9.51
CA SER A 75 20.94 4.62 9.80
C SER A 75 22.33 5.07 10.24
N SER A 76 22.65 4.82 11.50
CA SER A 76 24.00 5.06 12.04
C SER A 76 25.08 4.19 11.37
N LYS A 77 24.68 3.08 10.73
CA LYS A 77 25.57 2.13 10.05
C LYS A 77 25.84 2.53 8.61
N ARG A 78 24.78 2.81 7.85
CA ARG A 78 24.89 3.20 6.42
C ARG A 78 25.25 4.68 6.23
N LYS A 79 25.08 5.49 7.28
CA LYS A 79 25.26 6.96 7.29
C LYS A 79 24.35 7.65 6.27
N GLN A 80 23.11 7.18 6.18
CA GLN A 80 22.07 7.67 5.29
C GLN A 80 20.72 7.55 6.00
N PHE A 81 19.74 8.35 5.59
CA PHE A 81 18.34 8.13 5.92
C PHE A 81 17.77 7.01 5.06
N TYR A 82 16.89 6.19 5.62
CA TYR A 82 15.97 5.34 4.86
C TYR A 82 14.54 5.83 5.02
N TYR A 83 13.73 5.63 3.97
CA TYR A 83 12.31 5.97 3.98
C TYR A 83 11.48 4.85 4.60
N HIS A 84 10.41 5.23 5.28
CA HIS A 84 9.35 4.36 5.74
C HIS A 84 8.02 5.13 5.74
N ALA A 85 7.03 4.70 4.95
CA ALA A 85 5.70 5.30 5.00
C ALA A 85 5.00 5.05 6.35
N PHE A 86 5.34 3.96 7.02
CA PHE A 86 4.73 3.51 8.28
C PHE A 86 5.74 3.59 9.43
N LEU A 87 5.95 2.50 10.19
CA LEU A 87 6.92 2.50 11.29
C LEU A 87 8.36 2.51 10.76
N ASP A 88 9.30 3.03 11.56
CA ASP A 88 10.74 2.93 11.31
C ASP A 88 11.22 1.48 11.16
N LYS A 89 10.49 0.53 11.78
CA LYS A 89 10.66 -0.93 11.63
C LYS A 89 10.11 -1.52 10.34
N GLN A 90 9.50 -0.69 9.49
CA GLN A 90 8.92 -1.06 8.20
C GLN A 90 9.58 -0.25 7.08
N PRO A 91 10.89 -0.44 6.80
CA PRO A 91 11.57 0.25 5.71
C PRO A 91 10.95 -0.11 4.36
N ASP A 92 10.70 0.92 3.55
CA ASP A 92 10.01 0.80 2.27
C ASP A 92 10.96 0.32 1.16
N LEU A 93 10.47 -0.61 0.36
CA LEU A 93 11.16 -1.13 -0.80
C LEU A 93 11.13 -0.10 -1.93
N ASN A 94 12.26 0.07 -2.60
CA ASN A 94 12.36 0.98 -3.73
C ASN A 94 11.77 0.35 -4.99
N TYR A 95 10.51 0.63 -5.31
CA TYR A 95 9.83 0.11 -6.51
C TYR A 95 10.31 0.70 -7.84
N ARG A 96 11.10 1.78 -7.80
CA ARG A 96 11.76 2.30 -9.00
C ARG A 96 12.94 1.41 -9.43
N SER A 97 13.36 0.48 -8.57
CA SER A 97 14.34 -0.56 -8.90
C SER A 97 13.66 -1.74 -9.63
N PRO A 98 14.08 -2.08 -10.86
CA PRO A 98 13.59 -3.28 -11.55
C PRO A 98 13.80 -4.57 -10.76
N THR A 99 14.85 -4.61 -9.92
CA THR A 99 15.13 -5.74 -9.04
C THR A 99 14.00 -5.93 -8.03
N THR A 100 13.55 -4.86 -7.37
CA THR A 100 12.42 -4.90 -6.43
C THR A 100 11.15 -5.40 -7.10
N VAL A 101 10.81 -4.83 -8.26
CA VAL A 101 9.65 -5.25 -9.06
C VAL A 101 9.70 -6.75 -9.34
N GLN A 102 10.85 -7.26 -9.78
CA GLN A 102 10.99 -8.68 -10.09
C GLN A 102 10.93 -9.57 -8.83
N LEU A 103 11.51 -9.14 -7.70
CA LEU A 103 11.42 -9.86 -6.43
C LEU A 103 9.96 -10.01 -5.96
N MET A 104 9.15 -8.96 -6.10
CA MET A 104 7.73 -8.99 -5.73
C MET A 104 6.90 -9.88 -6.65
N LYS A 105 7.16 -9.85 -7.97
CA LYS A 105 6.55 -10.80 -8.92
C LYS A 105 6.92 -12.25 -8.58
N ASN A 106 8.17 -12.49 -8.20
CA ASN A 106 8.63 -13.83 -7.79
C ASN A 106 7.93 -14.29 -6.49
N ALA A 107 7.70 -13.39 -5.54
CA ALA A 107 6.97 -13.69 -4.31
C ALA A 107 5.52 -14.12 -4.60
N LEU A 108 4.82 -13.41 -5.50
CA LEU A 108 3.48 -13.81 -5.96
C LEU A 108 3.52 -15.20 -6.60
N LYS A 109 4.43 -15.43 -7.55
CA LYS A 109 4.58 -16.73 -8.23
C LYS A 109 4.86 -17.86 -7.23
N PHE A 110 5.72 -17.64 -6.25
CA PHE A 110 6.06 -18.63 -5.23
C PHE A 110 4.83 -19.15 -4.48
N TRP A 111 3.88 -18.26 -4.14
CA TRP A 111 2.66 -18.63 -3.45
C TRP A 111 1.62 -19.24 -4.40
N LEU A 112 1.51 -18.73 -5.63
CA LEU A 112 0.66 -19.34 -6.67
C LEU A 112 1.05 -20.79 -6.96
N ASP A 113 2.36 -21.08 -7.04
CA ASP A 113 2.90 -22.44 -7.22
C ASP A 113 2.52 -23.39 -6.05
N ARG A 114 2.07 -22.85 -4.91
CA ARG A 114 1.59 -23.60 -3.73
C ARG A 114 0.06 -23.74 -3.69
N GLY A 115 -0.65 -23.21 -4.67
CA GLY A 115 -2.09 -23.39 -4.84
C GLY A 115 -2.96 -22.38 -4.08
N VAL A 116 -2.43 -21.19 -3.75
CA VAL A 116 -3.27 -20.10 -3.26
C VAL A 116 -4.22 -19.65 -4.39
N ALA A 117 -5.44 -19.27 -4.03
CA ALA A 117 -6.46 -18.87 -4.98
C ALA A 117 -6.32 -17.40 -5.43
N GLY A 118 -5.44 -16.64 -4.80
CA GLY A 118 -5.26 -15.22 -5.09
C GLY A 118 -4.68 -14.45 -3.91
N PHE A 119 -4.71 -13.12 -4.03
CA PHE A 119 -4.13 -12.21 -3.05
C PHE A 119 -5.07 -11.04 -2.76
N ARG A 120 -5.09 -10.64 -1.49
CA ARG A 120 -5.36 -9.26 -1.08
C ARG A 120 -4.02 -8.57 -0.99
N VAL A 121 -3.87 -7.43 -1.66
CA VAL A 121 -2.64 -6.66 -1.65
C VAL A 121 -2.86 -5.38 -0.86
N ASP A 122 -2.07 -5.21 0.19
CA ASP A 122 -2.16 -4.09 1.14
C ASP A 122 -1.25 -2.93 0.73
N SER A 123 -1.58 -1.72 1.18
CA SER A 123 -0.72 -0.53 1.11
C SER A 123 -0.28 -0.16 -0.30
N VAL A 124 -1.11 -0.48 -1.30
CA VAL A 124 -0.82 -0.22 -2.72
C VAL A 124 -0.67 1.26 -3.06
N PRO A 125 -1.44 2.21 -2.47
CA PRO A 125 -1.23 3.64 -2.68
C PRO A 125 0.18 4.14 -2.37
N ASN A 126 0.92 3.46 -1.50
CA ASN A 126 2.24 3.87 -1.01
C ASN A 126 3.42 3.26 -1.78
N LEU A 127 3.20 2.43 -2.82
CA LEU A 127 4.30 1.69 -3.46
C LEU A 127 5.36 2.55 -4.13
N PHE A 128 4.95 3.72 -4.61
CA PHE A 128 5.82 4.62 -5.34
C PHE A 128 5.69 6.02 -4.75
N GLU A 129 6.83 6.63 -4.51
CA GLU A 129 7.01 8.05 -4.23
C GLU A 129 7.62 8.71 -5.47
N VAL A 130 7.54 10.03 -5.55
CA VAL A 130 8.16 10.80 -6.62
C VAL A 130 9.67 10.59 -6.61
N ALA A 131 10.27 10.43 -7.79
CA ALA A 131 11.71 10.40 -7.91
C ALA A 131 12.33 11.76 -7.50
N PRO A 132 13.55 11.76 -6.92
CA PRO A 132 14.21 12.99 -6.54
C PRO A 132 14.49 13.86 -7.78
N ARG A 133 14.33 15.18 -7.64
CA ARG A 133 14.62 16.16 -8.68
C ARG A 133 15.98 16.79 -8.38
N ASN A 134 16.94 16.61 -9.27
CA ASN A 134 18.34 17.04 -9.06
C ASN A 134 18.94 16.49 -7.75
N GLY A 135 18.62 15.25 -7.39
CA GLY A 135 19.11 14.59 -6.18
C GLY A 135 18.43 15.04 -4.89
N VAL A 136 17.28 15.72 -4.96
CA VAL A 136 16.52 16.17 -3.78
C VAL A 136 15.08 15.70 -3.87
N TYR A 137 14.59 15.07 -2.81
CA TYR A 137 13.18 14.76 -2.65
C TYR A 137 12.39 16.04 -2.33
N PRO A 138 11.31 16.35 -3.06
CA PRO A 138 10.56 17.58 -2.83
C PRO A 138 9.77 17.49 -1.52
N ASP A 139 9.69 18.62 -0.82
CA ASP A 139 8.80 18.75 0.33
C ASP A 139 7.33 18.77 -0.13
N GLU A 140 6.48 18.09 0.63
CA GLU A 140 5.02 18.07 0.44
C GLU A 140 4.40 19.43 0.80
N PRO A 141 3.34 19.84 0.08
CA PRO A 141 2.57 21.02 0.47
C PRO A 141 1.86 20.81 1.82
N ILE A 142 1.82 21.89 2.62
CA ILE A 142 1.17 21.91 3.92
C ILE A 142 -0.35 21.98 3.76
N ASN A 143 -1.07 21.16 4.52
CA ASN A 143 -2.49 21.27 4.75
C ASN A 143 -2.77 22.23 5.91
N LEU A 144 -3.14 23.47 5.57
CA LEU A 144 -3.41 24.52 6.58
C LEU A 144 -4.58 24.22 7.53
N SER A 145 -5.39 23.19 7.25
CA SER A 145 -6.48 22.76 8.13
C SER A 145 -6.04 21.87 9.30
N GLN A 146 -4.81 21.33 9.26
CA GLN A 146 -4.24 20.51 10.32
C GLN A 146 -2.97 21.19 10.86
N PRO A 147 -3.03 21.90 12.01
CA PRO A 147 -1.89 22.65 12.53
C PRO A 147 -0.82 21.81 13.24
N ASP A 148 -1.12 20.54 13.55
CA ASP A 148 -0.19 19.62 14.23
C ASP A 148 0.86 19.09 13.24
N GLU A 149 2.07 19.65 13.27
CA GLU A 149 3.17 19.36 12.32
C GLU A 149 3.63 17.89 12.33
N ASP A 150 3.36 17.15 13.40
CA ASP A 150 3.69 15.72 13.48
C ASP A 150 2.58 14.82 12.92
N ASN A 151 1.39 15.37 12.66
CA ASN A 151 0.26 14.62 12.14
C ASN A 151 0.44 14.32 10.65
N TYR A 152 0.11 13.09 10.22
CA TYR A 152 0.15 12.72 8.80
C TYR A 152 -0.62 13.73 7.93
N ASP A 153 -1.86 14.06 8.32
CA ASP A 153 -2.75 14.96 7.59
C ASP A 153 -2.29 16.44 7.59
N HIS A 154 -1.15 16.76 8.22
CA HIS A 154 -0.50 18.07 8.09
C HIS A 154 0.01 18.32 6.66
N LEU A 155 0.15 17.26 5.85
CA LEU A 155 0.62 17.34 4.47
C LEU A 155 -0.48 16.88 3.49
N LEU A 156 -0.37 17.27 2.22
CA LEU A 156 -1.32 16.88 1.17
C LEU A 156 -0.95 15.56 0.44
N HIS A 157 0.22 14.98 0.73
CA HIS A 157 0.68 13.69 0.22
C HIS A 157 0.67 13.52 -1.30
N VAL A 158 0.98 14.57 -2.07
CA VAL A 158 0.94 14.55 -3.54
C VAL A 158 2.17 13.87 -4.16
N TYR A 159 3.22 13.63 -3.38
CA TYR A 159 4.49 13.04 -3.81
C TYR A 159 4.74 11.64 -3.24
N VAL A 160 4.07 11.24 -2.17
CA VAL A 160 4.33 9.95 -1.49
C VAL A 160 3.22 8.91 -1.64
N THR A 161 2.04 9.31 -2.12
CA THR A 161 0.95 8.37 -2.43
C THR A 161 0.39 8.57 -3.82
N ASP A 162 -0.37 7.57 -4.28
CA ASP A 162 -1.19 7.62 -5.49
C ASP A 162 -0.41 8.00 -6.77
N GLN A 163 0.87 7.64 -6.85
CA GLN A 163 1.67 7.90 -8.05
C GLN A 163 1.14 7.05 -9.22
N PRO A 164 1.20 7.53 -10.48
CA PRO A 164 0.67 6.81 -11.63
C PRO A 164 1.26 5.41 -11.83
N GLU A 165 2.55 5.24 -11.52
CA GLU A 165 3.28 3.98 -11.67
C GLU A 165 2.70 2.84 -10.82
N THR A 166 2.04 3.17 -9.70
CA THR A 166 1.31 2.21 -8.87
C THR A 166 0.23 1.48 -9.66
N ILE A 167 -0.49 2.18 -10.54
CA ILE A 167 -1.54 1.59 -11.38
C ILE A 167 -0.93 0.58 -12.36
N ASP A 168 0.18 0.95 -12.99
CA ASP A 168 0.92 0.05 -13.89
C ASP A 168 1.47 -1.18 -13.16
N MET A 169 1.85 -1.03 -11.88
CA MET A 169 2.32 -2.15 -11.07
C MET A 169 1.19 -3.14 -10.77
N VAL A 170 -0.03 -2.66 -10.48
CA VAL A 170 -1.21 -3.52 -10.32
C VAL A 170 -1.48 -4.33 -11.59
N TYR A 171 -1.37 -3.72 -12.78
CA TYR A 171 -1.55 -4.43 -14.05
C TYR A 171 -0.51 -5.52 -14.25
N GLN A 172 0.75 -5.24 -13.93
CA GLN A 172 1.82 -6.22 -14.01
C GLN A 172 1.63 -7.38 -13.02
N TRP A 173 1.09 -7.13 -11.82
CA TRP A 173 0.72 -8.21 -10.91
C TRP A 173 -0.44 -9.04 -11.45
N ARG A 174 -1.45 -8.40 -12.06
CA ARG A 174 -2.53 -9.13 -12.73
C ARG A 174 -1.98 -10.04 -13.83
N GLU A 175 -1.03 -9.55 -14.63
CA GLU A 175 -0.37 -10.34 -15.66
C GLU A 175 0.32 -11.59 -15.09
N VAL A 176 1.00 -11.50 -13.95
CA VAL A 176 1.63 -12.66 -13.29
C VAL A 176 0.58 -13.74 -12.97
N LEU A 177 -0.58 -13.34 -12.44
CA LEU A 177 -1.66 -14.29 -12.12
C LEU A 177 -2.25 -14.92 -13.38
N THR A 178 -2.49 -14.12 -14.42
CA THR A 178 -3.02 -14.61 -15.70
C THR A 178 -2.05 -15.55 -16.41
N GLN A 179 -0.75 -15.25 -16.43
CA GLN A 179 0.27 -16.15 -17.00
C GLN A 179 0.36 -17.45 -16.21
N HIS A 180 0.24 -17.38 -14.87
CA HIS A 180 0.21 -18.58 -14.03
C HIS A 180 -1.01 -19.46 -14.36
N GLU A 181 -2.20 -18.85 -14.48
CA GLU A 181 -3.43 -19.54 -14.84
C GLU A 181 -3.35 -20.18 -16.22
N GLN A 182 -2.83 -19.48 -17.23
CA GLN A 182 -2.65 -20.03 -18.58
C GLN A 182 -1.71 -21.24 -18.59
N ALA A 183 -0.67 -21.22 -17.76
CA ALA A 183 0.30 -22.30 -17.69
C ALA A 183 -0.18 -23.54 -16.91
N HIS A 184 -1.09 -23.36 -15.93
CA HIS A 184 -1.47 -24.44 -15.00
C HIS A 184 -2.97 -24.83 -15.06
N GLY A 185 -3.81 -24.01 -15.68
CA GLY A 185 -5.26 -24.15 -15.69
C GLY A 185 -5.91 -24.06 -14.30
N GLY A 186 -7.14 -24.57 -14.21
CA GLY A 186 -7.96 -24.53 -13.00
C GLY A 186 -8.79 -23.26 -12.88
N ASP A 187 -9.27 -22.98 -11.67
CA ASP A 187 -10.09 -21.80 -11.40
C ASP A 187 -9.28 -20.51 -11.57
N GLU A 188 -9.95 -19.38 -11.83
CA GLU A 188 -9.34 -18.06 -11.89
C GLU A 188 -8.57 -17.72 -10.59
N ARG A 189 -7.48 -16.97 -10.72
CA ARG A 189 -6.73 -16.40 -9.58
C ARG A 189 -7.14 -14.96 -9.34
N ILE A 190 -7.61 -14.66 -8.13
CA ILE A 190 -8.14 -13.33 -7.79
C ILE A 190 -7.06 -12.37 -7.30
N LEU A 191 -7.08 -11.13 -7.78
CA LEU A 191 -6.30 -10.01 -7.26
C LEU A 191 -7.25 -8.97 -6.67
N MET A 192 -7.09 -8.73 -5.38
CA MET A 192 -7.83 -7.72 -4.63
C MET A 192 -6.83 -6.67 -4.15
N ILE A 193 -7.15 -5.39 -4.31
CA ILE A 193 -6.25 -4.28 -3.97
C ILE A 193 -6.88 -3.45 -2.87
N GLU A 194 -6.19 -3.33 -1.74
CA GLU A 194 -6.54 -2.37 -0.72
C GLU A 194 -6.13 -0.96 -1.16
N THR A 195 -7.08 -0.03 -1.13
CA THR A 195 -6.84 1.38 -1.41
C THR A 195 -7.88 2.21 -0.67
N TYR A 196 -7.41 3.22 0.06
CA TYR A 196 -8.25 4.25 0.68
C TYR A 196 -8.31 5.54 -0.16
N SER A 197 -7.73 5.51 -1.37
CA SER A 197 -7.64 6.63 -2.29
C SER A 197 -9.03 7.02 -2.82
N VAL A 198 -9.10 8.18 -3.46
CA VAL A 198 -10.36 8.65 -4.06
C VAL A 198 -10.82 7.70 -5.17
N PRO A 199 -12.14 7.51 -5.37
CA PRO A 199 -12.66 6.55 -6.36
C PRO A 199 -12.12 6.75 -7.78
N ALA A 200 -11.86 7.98 -8.20
CA ALA A 200 -11.29 8.28 -9.52
C ALA A 200 -9.87 7.70 -9.71
N TYR A 201 -9.09 7.58 -8.65
CA TYR A 201 -7.79 6.93 -8.66
C TYR A 201 -7.95 5.41 -8.55
N SER A 202 -8.63 4.93 -7.50
CA SER A 202 -8.79 3.50 -7.21
C SER A 202 -9.44 2.72 -8.34
N ASN A 203 -10.39 3.32 -9.08
CA ASN A 203 -11.05 2.64 -10.19
C ASN A 203 -10.17 2.42 -11.41
N GLN A 204 -9.05 3.13 -11.54
CA GLN A 204 -8.06 2.84 -12.57
C GLN A 204 -7.44 1.45 -12.36
N MET A 205 -7.39 0.96 -11.12
CA MET A 205 -6.83 -0.36 -10.80
C MET A 205 -7.62 -1.54 -11.40
N TYR A 206 -8.86 -1.33 -11.86
CA TYR A 206 -9.63 -2.38 -12.57
C TYR A 206 -9.07 -2.70 -13.97
N GLY A 207 -8.23 -1.83 -14.53
CA GLY A 207 -7.74 -1.92 -15.90
C GLY A 207 -8.28 -0.83 -16.81
N ASN A 208 -7.83 -0.89 -18.06
CA ASN A 208 -8.22 0.01 -19.14
C ASN A 208 -8.63 -0.79 -20.38
N LYS A 209 -8.76 -0.13 -21.54
CA LYS A 209 -9.22 -0.77 -22.79
C LYS A 209 -8.27 -1.86 -23.33
N THR A 210 -7.00 -1.83 -22.97
CA THR A 210 -5.95 -2.72 -23.49
C THR A 210 -5.39 -3.68 -22.46
N THR A 211 -5.55 -3.35 -21.17
CA THR A 211 -4.88 -4.05 -20.08
C THR A 211 -5.85 -4.28 -18.92
N GLU A 212 -5.99 -5.54 -18.50
CA GLU A 212 -6.77 -5.92 -17.32
C GLU A 212 -5.99 -5.65 -16.04
N GLY A 213 -6.67 -5.14 -15.02
CA GLY A 213 -6.11 -4.92 -13.69
C GLY A 213 -6.68 -5.87 -12.65
N ALA A 214 -6.70 -5.41 -11.40
CA ALA A 214 -7.28 -6.16 -10.30
C ALA A 214 -8.78 -6.40 -10.51
N GLN A 215 -9.26 -7.56 -10.08
CA GLN A 215 -10.70 -7.85 -10.09
C GLN A 215 -11.44 -7.01 -9.04
N ILE A 216 -10.79 -6.68 -7.92
CA ILE A 216 -11.43 -6.04 -6.76
C ILE A 216 -10.51 -5.01 -6.10
N PRO A 217 -10.46 -3.76 -6.56
CA PRO A 217 -10.09 -2.63 -5.71
C PRO A 217 -11.13 -2.47 -4.59
N PHE A 218 -10.72 -2.54 -3.33
CA PHE A 218 -11.63 -2.51 -2.20
C PHE A 218 -12.36 -1.17 -2.10
N ASN A 219 -13.67 -1.24 -1.97
CA ASN A 219 -14.52 -0.07 -1.76
C ASN A 219 -14.73 0.16 -0.26
N PHE A 220 -14.03 1.16 0.29
CA PHE A 220 -14.18 1.57 1.67
C PHE A 220 -15.09 2.78 1.87
N ASN A 221 -15.84 3.25 0.86
CA ASN A 221 -16.72 4.42 1.01
C ASN A 221 -17.72 4.29 2.18
N LEU A 222 -18.24 3.08 2.43
CA LEU A 222 -19.16 2.86 3.55
C LEU A 222 -18.47 2.87 4.92
N ILE A 223 -17.15 2.80 4.97
CA ILE A 223 -16.35 2.96 6.19
C ILE A 223 -15.93 4.42 6.35
N THR A 224 -15.51 5.07 5.26
CA THR A 224 -14.91 6.41 5.31
C THR A 224 -15.91 7.55 5.20
N LYS A 225 -17.10 7.32 4.64
CA LYS A 225 -18.12 8.36 4.40
C LYS A 225 -19.42 8.19 5.18
N VAL A 226 -19.60 7.04 5.83
CA VAL A 226 -20.83 6.74 6.57
C VAL A 226 -20.51 6.59 8.06
N HIS A 227 -21.15 7.44 8.85
CA HIS A 227 -21.00 7.55 10.29
C HIS A 227 -22.36 7.41 10.99
N GLN A 228 -22.37 7.45 12.32
CA GLN A 228 -23.57 7.22 13.13
C GLN A 228 -24.70 8.24 12.85
N ASP A 229 -24.36 9.44 12.40
CA ASP A 229 -25.25 10.55 12.10
C ASP A 229 -25.60 10.67 10.60
N THR A 230 -25.08 9.76 9.76
CA THR A 230 -25.35 9.77 8.31
C THR A 230 -26.80 9.37 8.03
N ASN A 231 -27.53 10.24 7.34
CA ASN A 231 -28.91 9.96 6.93
C ASN A 231 -28.95 9.03 5.69
N ALA A 232 -30.16 8.62 5.30
CA ALA A 232 -30.35 7.72 4.15
C ALA A 232 -29.76 8.27 2.84
N GLN A 233 -29.83 9.59 2.61
CA GLN A 233 -29.27 10.20 1.40
C GLN A 233 -27.74 10.11 1.39
N GLY A 234 -27.07 10.35 2.51
CA GLY A 234 -25.61 10.21 2.59
C GLY A 234 -25.12 8.78 2.31
N VAL A 235 -25.90 7.76 2.70
CA VAL A 235 -25.61 6.37 2.33
C VAL A 235 -25.75 6.14 0.82
N VAL A 236 -26.81 6.68 0.21
CA VAL A 236 -27.00 6.62 -1.25
C VAL A 236 -25.85 7.31 -1.97
N ASP A 237 -25.45 8.51 -1.53
CA ASP A 237 -24.35 9.28 -2.12
C ASP A 237 -23.02 8.51 -2.06
N ALA A 238 -22.75 7.81 -0.94
CA ALA A 238 -21.55 6.99 -0.79
C ALA A 238 -21.51 5.78 -1.75
N ILE A 239 -22.68 5.17 -2.00
CA ILE A 239 -22.85 4.07 -2.97
C ILE A 239 -22.68 4.61 -4.39
N ASP A 240 -23.41 5.68 -4.73
CA ASP A 240 -23.41 6.28 -6.06
C ASP A 240 -22.03 6.78 -6.45
N ALA A 241 -21.26 7.36 -5.51
CA ALA A 241 -19.89 7.78 -5.77
C ALA A 241 -18.98 6.64 -6.25
N TRP A 242 -19.19 5.40 -5.79
CA TRP A 242 -18.45 4.25 -6.30
C TRP A 242 -19.02 3.76 -7.63
N MET A 243 -20.33 3.58 -7.69
CA MET A 243 -21.01 3.02 -8.87
C MET A 243 -20.85 3.87 -10.12
N GLN A 244 -20.83 5.20 -9.98
CA GLN A 244 -20.63 6.13 -11.10
C GLN A 244 -19.19 6.14 -11.62
N ALA A 245 -18.21 5.88 -10.74
CA ALA A 245 -16.81 5.91 -11.11
C ALA A 245 -16.30 4.54 -11.58
N MET A 246 -16.99 3.43 -11.24
CA MET A 246 -16.58 2.08 -11.59
C MET A 246 -16.76 1.82 -13.10
N PRO A 247 -15.78 1.21 -13.80
CA PRO A 247 -15.93 0.86 -15.20
C PRO A 247 -17.06 -0.15 -15.45
N SER A 248 -17.76 -0.01 -16.58
CA SER A 248 -18.83 -0.94 -16.97
C SER A 248 -18.31 -2.38 -17.07
N GLY A 249 -19.11 -3.34 -16.61
CA GLY A 249 -18.77 -4.77 -16.64
C GLY A 249 -17.84 -5.25 -15.51
N LYS A 250 -17.41 -4.36 -14.60
CA LYS A 250 -16.61 -4.72 -13.42
C LYS A 250 -17.49 -5.05 -12.21
N THR A 251 -16.92 -5.80 -11.26
CA THR A 251 -17.64 -6.28 -10.08
C THR A 251 -17.45 -5.31 -8.90
N ALA A 252 -18.56 -4.74 -8.41
CA ALA A 252 -18.53 -3.92 -7.20
C ALA A 252 -18.34 -4.80 -5.93
N ASN A 253 -17.74 -4.21 -4.91
CA ASN A 253 -17.59 -4.80 -3.58
C ASN A 253 -17.89 -3.75 -2.50
N LYS A 254 -17.90 -4.18 -1.23
CA LYS A 254 -17.94 -3.28 -0.07
C LYS A 254 -17.12 -3.84 1.08
N GLY A 255 -16.33 -2.99 1.73
CA GLY A 255 -15.79 -3.27 3.05
C GLY A 255 -16.89 -3.20 4.12
N ARG A 256 -16.79 -4.03 5.16
CA ARG A 256 -17.64 -3.93 6.36
C ARG A 256 -16.74 -4.02 7.58
N LEU A 257 -16.71 -2.96 8.40
CA LEU A 257 -16.14 -3.03 9.73
C LEU A 257 -17.25 -3.54 10.68
N GLU A 258 -17.10 -4.72 11.27
CA GLU A 258 -17.98 -5.14 12.36
C GLU A 258 -17.52 -4.47 13.65
N ILE A 259 -18.12 -3.32 13.99
CA ILE A 259 -17.97 -2.74 15.32
C ILE A 259 -18.75 -3.64 16.28
N MET A 260 -18.04 -4.53 17.00
CA MET A 260 -18.59 -5.25 18.15
C MET A 260 -18.92 -4.24 19.26
N ILE A 261 -20.14 -3.71 19.26
CA ILE A 261 -20.71 -3.07 20.45
C ILE A 261 -21.03 -4.20 21.42
N LYS A 262 -20.11 -4.50 22.36
CA LYS A 262 -20.44 -5.27 23.55
C LYS A 262 -21.50 -4.49 24.33
N LYS A 263 -22.78 -4.87 24.20
CA LYS A 263 -23.79 -4.54 25.20
C LYS A 263 -23.51 -5.41 26.41
N GLU A 264 -22.83 -4.84 27.42
CA GLU A 264 -22.90 -5.39 28.77
C GLU A 264 -24.34 -5.21 29.26
N HIS A 265 -25.11 -6.29 29.25
CA HIS A 265 -26.31 -6.38 30.07
C HIS A 265 -25.85 -6.56 31.52
N GLN A 266 -25.92 -5.48 32.30
CA GLN A 266 -26.13 -5.58 33.74
C GLN A 266 -27.48 -6.29 33.96
N GLN A 267 -27.42 -7.61 34.18
CA GLN A 267 -28.48 -8.30 34.90
C GLN A 267 -28.35 -7.92 36.37
N GLY A 268 -29.42 -7.36 36.92
CA GLY A 268 -29.54 -7.02 38.33
C GLY A 268 -29.36 -8.25 39.21
N MET A 269 -28.67 -8.06 40.32
CA MET A 269 -28.74 -8.97 41.46
C MET A 269 -29.83 -8.47 42.39
N GLU A 270 -30.77 -9.37 42.68
CA GLU A 270 -31.59 -9.38 43.90
C GLU A 270 -30.72 -9.41 45.16
#